data_AF-A0A1E3W7A2-F1
#
_entry.id   AF-A0A1E3W7A2-F1
#
_cell.length_a   1.000
_cell.length_b   1.000
_cell.length_c   1.000
_cell.angle_alpha   90.00
_cell.angle_beta   90.00
_cell.angle_gamma   90.00
#
_symmetry.space_group_name_H-M   'P 1'
#
loop_
_entity.id
_entity.type
_entity.pdbx_description
1 polymer ?
#
loop_
_entity_poly.entity_id
_entity_poly.type
_entity_poly.pdbx_seq_one_letter_code
_entity_poly.pdbx_strand_id
1 'polypeptide(L)'
;MTKRLDPRRHVYRADLAAEHLRGTVQAERFATGEHRQVAAASLPLRREPRFDAPLDTEVLHGERVTVYDEQEGWAWVQLHHDHYVGYVPSGGLSADVTLPTHRVAVLRTYVFPEPDSKVPPLAMLSLTARVAVAEAAGRYLRLAGGGFVYARHAVPEGEVAADYVAVAESFLGTPYLWGGRTSVGLDCSGLVQLAAAAGGHAVPRDADMQAAEAGDPIDWRGGAALARGDLVFWEGHVGIMTSPEDFLHANAHHMAVEAEPFAEARDRIKAAGFEITDVRRLPLTRHG
;
A
#
# COMPACT_ATOMS: atom_id res chain seq x y z
N MET A 1 2.96 1.19 33.27
CA MET A 1 3.55 1.90 32.12
C MET A 1 2.50 1.94 31.02
N THR A 2 1.95 3.11 30.72
CA THR A 2 1.08 3.27 29.53
C THR A 2 1.93 2.95 28.29
N LYS A 3 1.50 1.96 27.50
CA LYS A 3 2.17 1.57 26.26
C LYS A 3 2.23 2.81 25.37
N ARG A 4 3.44 3.26 25.00
CA ARG A 4 3.61 4.39 24.06
C ARG A 4 2.96 4.00 22.74
N LEU A 5 2.02 4.81 22.26
CA LEU A 5 1.39 4.60 20.96
C LEU A 5 2.43 4.74 19.84
N ASP A 6 2.27 3.97 18.77
CA ASP A 6 3.14 4.09 17.61
C ASP A 6 2.74 5.34 16.81
N PRO A 7 3.62 6.36 16.67
CA PRO A 7 3.30 7.59 15.94
C PRO A 7 3.07 7.37 14.45
N ARG A 8 3.50 6.23 13.88
CA ARG A 8 3.18 5.86 12.49
C ARG A 8 1.70 5.59 12.28
N ARG A 9 0.96 5.19 13.32
CA ARG A 9 -0.48 4.84 13.22
C ARG A 9 -1.41 5.70 14.08
N HIS A 10 -0.85 6.51 14.96
CA HIS A 10 -1.59 7.37 15.87
C HIS A 10 -1.22 8.82 15.66
N VAL A 11 -2.23 9.65 15.48
CA VAL A 11 -2.08 11.05 15.07
C VAL A 11 -1.72 11.92 16.27
N TYR A 12 -0.44 11.99 16.60
CA TYR A 12 0.05 12.90 17.63
C TYR A 12 1.47 13.40 17.36
N ARG A 13 1.67 14.70 17.64
CA ARG A 13 2.94 15.42 17.75
C ARG A 13 2.90 16.20 19.08
N ALA A 14 3.99 16.88 19.44
CA ALA A 14 4.02 17.71 20.64
C ALA A 14 3.01 18.87 20.58
N ASP A 15 2.83 19.48 19.40
CA ASP A 15 1.94 20.61 19.19
C ASP A 15 0.49 20.19 18.94
N LEU A 16 0.24 19.11 18.21
CA LEU A 16 -1.09 18.71 17.76
C LEU A 16 -1.33 17.20 17.87
N ALA A 17 -2.50 16.82 18.38
CA ALA A 17 -3.00 15.45 18.32
C ALA A 17 -4.44 15.36 17.81
N ALA A 18 -4.87 14.19 17.37
CA ALA A 18 -6.28 13.97 17.05
C ALA A 18 -7.16 14.00 18.31
N GLU A 19 -8.36 14.58 18.20
CA GLU A 19 -9.30 14.76 19.32
C GLU A 19 -9.62 13.46 20.07
N HIS A 20 -9.71 12.34 19.36
CA HIS A 20 -9.98 11.03 19.95
C HIS A 20 -8.83 10.49 20.83
N LEU A 21 -7.64 11.10 20.78
CA LEU A 21 -6.49 10.76 21.63
C LEU A 21 -6.39 11.63 22.88
N ARG A 22 -7.34 12.57 23.09
CA ARG A 22 -7.36 13.41 24.30
C ARG A 22 -7.38 12.56 25.56
N GLY A 23 -6.48 12.87 26.49
CA GLY A 23 -6.30 12.10 27.73
C GLY A 23 -5.43 10.84 27.58
N THR A 24 -5.12 10.41 26.36
CA THR A 24 -4.20 9.29 26.08
C THR A 24 -2.80 9.79 25.74
N VAL A 25 -2.70 10.90 25.01
CA VAL A 25 -1.44 11.56 24.65
C VAL A 25 -1.39 13.00 25.15
N GLN A 26 -0.17 13.54 25.24
CA GLN A 26 0.06 14.96 25.54
C GLN A 26 0.30 15.72 24.24
N ALA A 27 -0.43 16.82 24.03
CA ALA A 27 -0.26 17.75 22.93
C ALA A 27 -0.79 19.14 23.34
N GLU A 28 -0.26 20.21 22.76
CA GLU A 28 -0.70 21.59 23.03
C GLU A 28 -2.15 21.84 22.59
N ARG A 29 -2.54 21.29 21.44
CA ARG A 29 -3.89 21.35 20.89
C ARG A 29 -4.36 20.02 20.32
N PHE A 30 -5.67 19.91 20.12
CA PHE A 30 -6.30 18.74 19.52
C PHE A 30 -7.24 19.15 18.39
N ALA A 31 -7.38 18.30 17.37
CA ALA A 31 -8.25 18.54 16.22
C ALA A 31 -9.03 17.28 15.82
N THR A 32 -10.27 17.46 15.36
CA THR A 32 -11.10 16.37 14.81
C THR A 32 -10.59 15.91 13.44
N GLY A 33 -10.03 16.83 12.66
CA GLY A 33 -9.57 16.60 11.29
C GLY A 33 -10.68 16.71 10.23
N GLU A 34 -10.28 16.90 8.98
CA GLU A 34 -11.16 17.04 7.81
C GLU A 34 -10.96 15.86 6.86
N HIS A 35 -12.04 15.25 6.39
CA HIS A 35 -11.95 14.15 5.41
C HIS A 35 -11.68 14.70 4.01
N ARG A 36 -10.63 14.17 3.37
CA ARG A 36 -10.27 14.49 1.98
C ARG A 36 -9.98 13.23 1.18
N GLN A 37 -9.91 13.39 -0.13
CA GLN A 37 -9.60 12.31 -1.07
C GLN A 37 -8.40 12.68 -1.92
N VAL A 38 -7.55 11.69 -2.24
CA VAL A 38 -6.43 11.89 -3.16
C VAL A 38 -6.95 12.04 -4.59
N ALA A 39 -6.73 13.20 -5.20
CA ALA A 39 -7.08 13.49 -6.59
C ALA A 39 -5.91 13.24 -7.56
N ALA A 40 -4.66 13.38 -7.09
CA ALA A 40 -3.48 13.01 -7.86
C ALA A 40 -3.44 11.50 -8.17
N ALA A 41 -2.62 11.09 -9.14
CA ALA A 41 -2.40 9.68 -9.46
C ALA A 41 -1.83 8.90 -8.26
N SER A 42 -0.88 9.52 -7.57
CA SER A 42 -0.38 9.15 -6.25
C SER A 42 0.22 10.38 -5.56
N LEU A 43 0.43 10.29 -4.25
CA LEU A 43 1.16 11.28 -3.46
C LEU A 43 2.23 10.61 -2.61
N PRO A 44 3.43 11.20 -2.50
CA PRO A 44 4.40 10.75 -1.51
C PRO A 44 3.89 11.12 -0.11
N LEU A 45 4.00 10.19 0.83
CA LEU A 45 3.81 10.45 2.26
C LEU A 45 5.18 10.38 2.95
N ARG A 46 5.54 11.48 3.60
CA ARG A 46 6.85 11.69 4.24
C ARG A 46 6.69 11.95 5.73
N ARG A 47 7.75 11.71 6.49
CA ARG A 47 7.75 11.99 7.93
C ARG A 47 7.85 13.48 8.28
N GLU A 48 8.36 14.28 7.36
CA GLU A 48 8.52 15.73 7.51
C GLU A 48 7.93 16.46 6.28
N PRO A 49 7.42 17.69 6.44
CA PRO A 49 6.85 18.48 5.35
C PRO A 49 7.95 19.12 4.48
N ARG A 50 8.85 18.30 3.91
CA ARG A 50 9.95 18.74 3.05
C ARG A 50 10.12 17.78 1.87
N PHE A 51 10.45 18.31 0.70
CA PHE A 51 10.56 17.49 -0.52
C PHE A 51 11.74 16.52 -0.49
N ASP A 52 12.79 16.83 0.26
CA ASP A 52 14.01 16.03 0.44
C ASP A 52 13.95 15.05 1.62
N ALA A 53 12.87 15.09 2.43
CA ALA A 53 12.69 14.13 3.53
C ALA A 53 12.51 12.71 2.98
N PRO A 54 12.94 11.66 3.68
CA PRO A 54 12.71 10.28 3.26
C PRO A 54 11.23 9.98 2.96
N LEU A 55 11.01 9.10 1.99
CA LEU A 55 9.68 8.58 1.66
C LEU A 55 9.34 7.47 2.67
N ASP A 56 8.16 7.54 3.30
CA ASP A 56 7.67 6.50 4.20
C ASP A 56 6.69 5.58 3.46
N THR A 57 5.76 6.16 2.69
CA THR A 57 4.84 5.41 1.83
C THR A 57 4.34 6.28 0.66
N GLU A 58 3.53 5.72 -0.24
CA GLU A 58 2.74 6.46 -1.21
C GLU A 58 1.24 6.27 -0.96
N VAL A 59 0.45 7.29 -1.27
CA VAL A 59 -1.02 7.27 -1.19
C VAL A 59 -1.58 7.29 -2.60
N LEU A 60 -2.49 6.39 -2.94
CA LEU A 60 -2.97 6.20 -4.31
C LEU A 60 -4.21 7.05 -4.62
N HIS A 61 -4.45 7.32 -5.90
CA HIS A 61 -5.66 8.01 -6.36
C HIS A 61 -6.94 7.40 -5.77
N GLY A 62 -7.85 8.27 -5.34
CA GLY A 62 -9.15 7.90 -4.77
C GLY A 62 -9.09 7.38 -3.33
N GLU A 63 -7.90 7.14 -2.75
CA GLU A 63 -7.77 6.85 -1.33
C GLU A 63 -8.20 8.05 -0.48
N ARG A 64 -8.78 7.76 0.68
CA ARG A 64 -9.28 8.76 1.61
C ARG A 64 -8.31 8.97 2.75
N VAL A 65 -8.24 10.21 3.21
CA VAL A 65 -7.39 10.65 4.31
C VAL A 65 -8.17 11.54 5.26
N THR A 66 -7.73 11.64 6.51
CA THR A 66 -8.14 12.68 7.43
C THR A 66 -6.98 13.66 7.59
N VAL A 67 -7.19 14.93 7.23
CA VAL A 67 -6.22 16.03 7.37
C VAL A 67 -6.39 16.68 8.74
N TYR A 68 -5.31 16.81 9.52
CA TYR A 68 -5.35 17.41 10.85
C TYR A 68 -4.67 18.78 10.90
N ASP A 69 -3.75 19.04 9.97
CA ASP A 69 -3.00 20.28 9.87
C ASP A 69 -2.65 20.52 8.41
N GLU A 70 -2.71 21.76 7.95
CA GLU A 70 -2.29 22.13 6.60
C GLU A 70 -1.56 23.47 6.62
N GLN A 71 -0.28 23.46 6.24
CA GLN A 71 0.58 24.63 6.25
C GLN A 71 1.58 24.55 5.09
N GLU A 72 1.84 25.68 4.43
CA GLU A 72 2.87 25.82 3.39
C GLU A 72 2.81 24.76 2.27
N GLY A 73 1.60 24.34 1.88
CA GLY A 73 1.38 23.34 0.82
C GLY A 73 1.56 21.87 1.27
N TRP A 74 1.68 21.62 2.57
CA TRP A 74 1.72 20.29 3.16
C TRP A 74 0.52 20.04 4.05
N ALA A 75 -0.11 18.87 3.88
CA ALA A 75 -1.15 18.38 4.76
C ALA A 75 -0.56 17.26 5.65
N TRP A 76 -0.72 17.37 6.96
CA TRP A 76 -0.46 16.29 7.90
C TRP A 76 -1.71 15.44 8.05
N VAL A 77 -1.62 14.18 7.65
CA VAL A 77 -2.78 13.32 7.42
C VAL A 77 -2.66 11.98 8.11
N GLN A 78 -3.80 11.33 8.31
CA GLN A 78 -3.91 9.90 8.56
C GLN A 78 -4.62 9.21 7.39
N LEU A 79 -4.04 8.14 6.88
CA LEU A 79 -4.63 7.32 5.83
C LEU A 79 -5.77 6.48 6.37
N HIS A 80 -6.87 6.34 5.61
CA HIS A 80 -8.01 5.55 6.07
C HIS A 80 -7.79 4.04 5.95
N HIS A 81 -6.91 3.60 5.04
CA HIS A 81 -6.79 2.18 4.70
C HIS A 81 -5.93 1.37 5.68
N ASP A 82 -4.89 1.98 6.26
CA ASP A 82 -3.95 1.31 7.18
C ASP A 82 -3.60 2.16 8.43
N HIS A 83 -4.25 3.33 8.56
CA HIS A 83 -4.03 4.31 9.62
C HIS A 83 -2.66 4.99 9.62
N TYR A 84 -1.86 4.85 8.55
CA TYR A 84 -0.53 5.46 8.49
C TYR A 84 -0.60 6.98 8.58
N VAL A 85 0.36 7.60 9.28
CA VAL A 85 0.38 9.04 9.57
C VAL A 85 1.62 9.68 8.95
N GLY A 86 1.45 10.83 8.29
CA GLY A 86 2.57 11.63 7.79
C GLY A 86 2.11 12.81 6.95
N TYR A 87 3.03 13.38 6.17
CA TYR A 87 2.80 14.58 5.38
C TYR A 87 2.70 14.28 3.89
N VAL A 88 1.71 14.86 3.24
CA VAL A 88 1.52 14.79 1.79
C VAL A 88 1.43 16.21 1.21
N PRO A 89 1.82 16.43 -0.07
CA PRO A 89 1.53 17.70 -0.76
C PRO A 89 0.02 17.95 -0.82
N SER A 90 -0.45 19.05 -0.24
CA SER A 90 -1.89 19.30 -0.08
C SER A 90 -2.60 19.59 -1.40
N GLY A 91 -1.89 20.12 -2.40
CA GLY A 91 -2.42 20.38 -3.74
C GLY A 91 -2.87 19.14 -4.52
N GLY A 92 -2.52 17.92 -4.07
CA GLY A 92 -3.04 16.67 -4.64
C GLY A 92 -4.27 16.11 -3.93
N LEU A 93 -4.80 16.81 -2.92
CA LEU A 93 -6.01 16.44 -2.20
C LEU A 93 -7.21 17.22 -2.72
N SER A 94 -8.36 16.56 -2.74
CA SER A 94 -9.68 17.14 -3.02
C SER A 94 -10.49 17.18 -1.72
N ALA A 95 -11.17 18.30 -1.48
CA ALA A 95 -12.20 18.42 -0.43
C ALA A 95 -13.49 17.67 -0.82
N ASP A 96 -13.78 17.56 -2.12
CA ASP A 96 -14.88 16.73 -2.61
C ASP A 96 -14.48 15.26 -2.50
N VAL A 97 -15.24 14.52 -1.68
CA VAL A 97 -15.07 13.08 -1.47
C VAL A 97 -16.14 12.34 -2.27
N THR A 98 -15.72 11.66 -3.33
CA THR A 98 -16.60 10.76 -4.08
C THR A 98 -16.32 9.31 -3.67
N LEU A 99 -17.34 8.60 -3.18
CA LEU A 99 -17.18 7.20 -2.79
C LEU A 99 -16.79 6.37 -4.02
N PRO A 100 -15.65 5.63 -3.95
CA PRO A 100 -15.26 4.75 -5.02
C PRO A 100 -16.27 3.63 -5.24
N THR A 101 -16.44 3.26 -6.51
CA THR A 101 -17.29 2.13 -6.92
C THR A 101 -16.47 0.99 -7.51
N HIS A 102 -15.26 1.30 -7.96
CA HIS A 102 -14.33 0.37 -8.59
C HIS A 102 -12.91 0.65 -8.11
N ARG A 103 -12.05 -0.36 -8.26
CA ARG A 103 -10.60 -0.23 -8.13
C ARG A 103 -9.90 -0.76 -9.37
N VAL A 104 -8.68 -0.28 -9.60
CA VAL A 104 -7.78 -0.82 -10.63
C VAL A 104 -7.31 -2.23 -10.21
N ALA A 105 -7.48 -3.21 -11.10
CA ALA A 105 -7.19 -4.63 -10.87
C ALA A 105 -5.99 -5.16 -11.67
N VAL A 106 -5.43 -4.34 -12.55
CA VAL A 106 -4.17 -4.61 -13.26
C VAL A 106 -3.04 -3.78 -12.65
N LEU A 107 -1.78 -4.11 -12.95
CA LEU A 107 -0.63 -3.34 -12.43
C LEU A 107 -0.78 -1.84 -12.62
N ARG A 108 -1.20 -1.41 -13.82
CA ARG A 108 -1.43 -0.01 -14.13
C ARG A 108 -2.42 0.18 -15.28
N THR A 109 -3.13 1.28 -15.24
CA THR A 109 -4.01 1.74 -16.33
C THR A 109 -3.81 3.23 -16.55
N TYR A 110 -4.39 3.76 -17.63
CA TYR A 110 -4.39 5.18 -17.95
C TYR A 110 -5.80 5.75 -17.87
N VAL A 111 -5.88 7.02 -17.48
CA VAL A 111 -7.10 7.83 -17.59
C VAL A 111 -6.99 8.65 -18.86
N PHE A 112 -7.92 8.49 -19.79
CA PHE A 112 -7.99 9.24 -21.04
C PHE A 112 -9.04 10.36 -20.94
N PRO A 113 -8.86 11.51 -21.63
CA PRO A 113 -9.87 12.57 -21.64
C PRO A 113 -11.14 12.17 -22.40
N GLU A 114 -11.03 11.24 -23.34
CA GLU A 114 -12.12 10.66 -24.14
C GLU A 114 -11.90 9.14 -24.31
N PRO A 115 -12.90 8.34 -24.71
CA PRO A 115 -12.76 6.88 -24.81
C PRO A 115 -11.98 6.44 -26.07
N ASP A 116 -10.76 6.98 -26.23
CA ASP A 116 -9.80 6.64 -27.28
C ASP A 116 -8.40 6.40 -26.69
N SER A 117 -7.76 5.28 -27.01
CA SER A 117 -6.36 5.02 -26.62
C SER A 117 -5.34 5.92 -27.31
N LYS A 118 -5.71 6.55 -28.42
CA LYS A 118 -4.77 7.28 -29.28
C LYS A 118 -4.51 8.70 -28.78
N VAL A 119 -5.28 9.16 -27.79
CA VAL A 119 -5.13 10.49 -27.21
C VAL A 119 -4.19 10.46 -26.01
N PRO A 120 -3.48 11.57 -25.70
CA PRO A 120 -2.60 11.62 -24.54
C PRO A 120 -3.38 11.36 -23.24
N PRO A 121 -2.92 10.45 -22.37
CA PRO A 121 -3.58 10.19 -21.11
C PRO A 121 -3.38 11.35 -20.12
N LEU A 122 -4.39 11.59 -19.29
CA LEU A 122 -4.38 12.57 -18.20
C LEU A 122 -3.56 12.08 -16.99
N ALA A 123 -3.58 10.78 -16.73
CA ALA A 123 -2.90 10.17 -15.59
C ALA A 123 -2.62 8.68 -15.82
N MET A 124 -1.69 8.13 -15.05
CA MET A 124 -1.48 6.69 -14.89
C MET A 124 -1.91 6.29 -13.47
N LEU A 125 -2.83 5.34 -13.35
CA LEU A 125 -3.26 4.82 -12.06
C LEU A 125 -2.62 3.45 -11.83
N SER A 126 -2.15 3.20 -10.60
CA SER A 126 -1.57 1.92 -10.20
C SER A 126 -2.62 0.95 -9.68
N LEU A 127 -2.26 -0.33 -9.59
CA LEU A 127 -3.05 -1.38 -8.93
C LEU A 127 -3.59 -0.89 -7.58
N THR A 128 -4.85 -1.21 -7.29
CA THR A 128 -5.61 -0.80 -6.10
C THR A 128 -6.00 0.67 -6.00
N ALA A 129 -5.57 1.54 -6.93
CA ALA A 129 -6.13 2.89 -7.05
C ALA A 129 -7.65 2.82 -7.25
N ARG A 130 -8.37 3.78 -6.67
CA ARG A 130 -9.82 3.74 -6.51
C ARG A 130 -10.49 4.80 -7.37
N VAL A 131 -11.60 4.44 -8.03
CA VAL A 131 -12.34 5.36 -8.91
C VAL A 131 -13.85 5.22 -8.72
N ALA A 132 -14.55 6.33 -8.93
CA ALA A 132 -16.01 6.36 -9.02
C ALA A 132 -16.43 6.32 -10.50
N VAL A 133 -17.20 5.31 -10.89
CA VAL A 133 -17.69 5.14 -12.26
C VAL A 133 -19.08 5.74 -12.34
N ALA A 134 -19.26 6.70 -13.25
CA ALA A 134 -20.56 7.31 -13.52
C ALA A 134 -21.35 6.51 -14.56
N GLU A 135 -20.65 5.92 -15.54
CA GLU A 135 -21.27 5.22 -16.65
C GLU A 135 -20.30 4.19 -17.24
N ALA A 136 -20.81 3.02 -17.65
CA ALA A 136 -20.07 2.07 -18.47
C ALA A 136 -20.43 2.30 -19.95
N ALA A 137 -19.45 2.71 -20.75
CA ALA A 137 -19.63 3.05 -22.16
C ALA A 137 -18.73 2.17 -23.05
N GLY A 138 -19.29 1.07 -23.56
CA GLY A 138 -18.57 0.14 -24.43
C GLY A 138 -17.35 -0.47 -23.74
N ARG A 139 -16.13 -0.16 -24.24
CA ARG A 139 -14.87 -0.69 -23.70
C ARG A 139 -14.28 0.15 -22.55
N TYR A 140 -14.92 1.27 -22.20
CA TYR A 140 -14.42 2.21 -21.21
C TYR A 140 -15.44 2.45 -20.11
N LEU A 141 -14.94 2.79 -18.93
CA LEU A 141 -15.71 3.31 -17.81
C LEU A 141 -15.48 4.82 -17.76
N ARG A 142 -16.56 5.59 -17.83
CA ARG A 142 -16.53 7.04 -17.61
C ARG A 142 -16.50 7.32 -16.12
N LEU A 143 -15.50 8.07 -15.67
CA LEU A 143 -15.34 8.40 -14.25
C LEU A 143 -16.20 9.61 -13.86
N ALA A 144 -16.69 9.63 -12.62
CA ALA A 144 -17.46 10.74 -12.08
C ALA A 144 -16.65 12.04 -12.01
N GLY A 145 -15.34 11.95 -11.71
CA GLY A 145 -14.40 13.06 -11.71
C GLY A 145 -13.88 13.47 -13.10
N GLY A 146 -14.41 12.86 -14.17
CA GLY A 146 -13.97 13.07 -15.54
C GLY A 146 -12.93 12.06 -16.02
N GLY A 147 -12.86 11.93 -17.35
CA GLY A 147 -11.99 10.96 -18.01
C GLY A 147 -12.54 9.54 -18.06
N PHE A 148 -11.76 8.66 -18.68
CA PHE A 148 -12.14 7.30 -19.05
C PHE A 148 -11.02 6.31 -18.74
N VAL A 149 -11.36 5.17 -18.15
CA VAL A 149 -10.45 4.04 -17.97
C VAL A 149 -10.94 2.84 -18.76
N TYR A 150 -10.04 1.97 -19.22
CA TYR A 150 -10.45 0.72 -19.87
C TYR A 150 -11.20 -0.18 -18.89
N ALA A 151 -12.37 -0.65 -19.29
CA ALA A 151 -13.26 -1.38 -18.39
C ALA A 151 -12.63 -2.66 -17.81
N ARG A 152 -11.89 -3.41 -18.62
CA ARG A 152 -11.19 -4.64 -18.18
C ARG A 152 -10.03 -4.40 -17.19
N HIS A 153 -9.65 -3.15 -16.93
CA HIS A 153 -8.56 -2.81 -16.01
C HIS A 153 -9.07 -2.49 -14.61
N ALA A 154 -10.38 -2.38 -14.41
CA ALA A 154 -10.99 -2.09 -13.13
C ALA A 154 -12.09 -3.09 -12.81
N VAL A 155 -12.27 -3.36 -11.52
CA VAL A 155 -13.32 -4.26 -11.01
C VAL A 155 -14.12 -3.51 -9.94
N PRO A 156 -15.39 -3.86 -9.71
CA PRO A 156 -16.17 -3.30 -8.62
C PRO A 156 -15.46 -3.40 -7.27
N GLU A 157 -15.72 -2.43 -6.39
CA GLU A 157 -15.29 -2.50 -5.00
C GLU A 157 -15.84 -3.78 -4.35
N GLY A 158 -14.97 -4.51 -3.63
CA GLY A 158 -15.32 -5.78 -2.97
C GLY A 158 -15.07 -7.05 -3.78
N GLU A 159 -14.93 -6.99 -5.11
CA GLU A 159 -14.37 -8.13 -5.86
C GLU A 159 -12.93 -8.38 -5.37
N VAL A 160 -12.37 -9.58 -5.37
CA VAL A 160 -10.99 -9.84 -4.92
C VAL A 160 -10.31 -10.87 -5.80
N ALA A 161 -8.99 -10.79 -5.92
CA ALA A 161 -8.22 -11.84 -6.59
C ALA A 161 -8.23 -13.11 -5.74
N ALA A 162 -8.48 -14.26 -6.38
CA ALA A 162 -8.45 -15.57 -5.70
C ALA A 162 -7.06 -15.89 -5.11
N ASP A 163 -6.02 -15.51 -5.85
CA ASP A 163 -4.63 -15.73 -5.49
C ASP A 163 -3.88 -14.38 -5.47
N TYR A 164 -3.65 -13.86 -4.27
CA TYR A 164 -2.90 -12.62 -4.08
C TYR A 164 -1.43 -12.79 -4.49
N VAL A 165 -0.88 -14.00 -4.43
CA VAL A 165 0.50 -14.28 -4.82
C VAL A 165 0.66 -14.13 -6.34
N ALA A 166 -0.34 -14.52 -7.13
CA ALA A 166 -0.35 -14.27 -8.58
C ALA A 166 -0.36 -12.76 -8.90
N VAL A 167 -1.01 -11.96 -8.06
CA VAL A 167 -0.94 -10.49 -8.17
C VAL A 167 0.47 -10.01 -7.86
N ALA A 168 1.11 -10.51 -6.80
CA ALA A 168 2.49 -10.16 -6.47
C ALA A 168 3.48 -10.53 -7.60
N GLU A 169 3.36 -11.73 -8.17
CA GLU A 169 4.19 -12.22 -9.28
C GLU A 169 4.10 -11.32 -10.51
N SER A 170 2.96 -10.66 -10.75
CA SER A 170 2.84 -9.71 -11.85
C SER A 170 3.79 -8.50 -11.75
N PHE A 171 4.31 -8.20 -10.55
CA PHE A 171 5.28 -7.12 -10.36
C PHE A 171 6.74 -7.52 -10.66
N LEU A 172 7.03 -8.77 -11.03
CA LEU A 172 8.39 -9.23 -11.33
C LEU A 172 9.15 -8.25 -12.24
N GLY A 173 10.35 -7.86 -11.83
CA GLY A 173 11.21 -6.88 -12.51
C GLY A 173 10.87 -5.41 -12.24
N THR A 174 9.85 -5.09 -11.45
CA THR A 174 9.57 -3.70 -11.04
C THR A 174 10.72 -3.17 -10.17
N PRO A 175 11.28 -1.98 -10.44
CA PRO A 175 12.39 -1.45 -9.66
C PRO A 175 12.08 -1.29 -8.17
N TYR A 176 13.09 -1.56 -7.34
CA TYR A 176 13.02 -1.30 -5.92
C TYR A 176 13.05 0.21 -5.64
N LEU A 177 12.09 0.69 -4.83
CA LEU A 177 12.01 2.05 -4.35
C LEU A 177 11.65 2.03 -2.87
N TRP A 178 12.54 2.52 -2.00
CA TRP A 178 12.24 2.69 -0.58
C TRP A 178 11.00 3.57 -0.38
N GLY A 179 10.02 3.10 0.40
CA GLY A 179 8.73 3.77 0.60
C GLY A 179 7.76 3.58 -0.57
N GLY A 180 8.15 2.88 -1.64
CA GLY A 180 7.37 2.70 -2.85
C GLY A 180 6.14 1.81 -2.65
N ARG A 181 5.00 2.26 -3.18
CA ARG A 181 3.70 1.57 -3.13
C ARG A 181 2.93 1.80 -4.44
N THR A 182 3.64 1.88 -5.57
CA THR A 182 3.05 2.08 -6.89
C THR A 182 3.52 1.02 -7.87
N SER A 183 2.87 0.95 -9.02
CA SER A 183 3.20 -0.02 -10.06
C SER A 183 4.58 0.13 -10.69
N VAL A 184 5.26 1.26 -10.46
CA VAL A 184 6.54 1.59 -11.09
C VAL A 184 7.70 1.63 -10.08
N GLY A 185 7.42 1.47 -8.79
CA GLY A 185 8.41 1.47 -7.73
C GLY A 185 7.82 0.91 -6.43
N LEU A 186 8.48 -0.10 -5.87
CA LEU A 186 8.02 -0.82 -4.69
C LEU A 186 9.16 -1.08 -3.70
N ASP A 187 8.84 -1.05 -2.41
CA ASP A 187 9.65 -1.75 -1.41
C ASP A 187 9.04 -3.10 -1.02
N CYS A 188 9.73 -3.81 -0.13
CA CYS A 188 9.39 -5.18 0.26
C CYS A 188 7.97 -5.28 0.83
N SER A 189 7.63 -4.42 1.80
CA SER A 189 6.32 -4.46 2.44
C SER A 189 5.22 -3.80 1.60
N GLY A 190 5.56 -2.89 0.69
CA GLY A 190 4.66 -2.31 -0.32
C GLY A 190 4.18 -3.34 -1.35
N LEU A 191 5.07 -4.24 -1.81
CA LEU A 191 4.70 -5.39 -2.65
C LEU A 191 3.66 -6.27 -1.95
N VAL A 192 3.94 -6.67 -0.69
CA VAL A 192 3.03 -7.48 0.12
C VAL A 192 1.70 -6.76 0.32
N GLN A 193 1.72 -5.48 0.70
CA GLN A 193 0.50 -4.72 0.99
C GLN A 193 -0.42 -4.59 -0.23
N LEU A 194 0.11 -4.27 -1.41
CA LEU A 194 -0.69 -4.14 -2.63
C LEU A 194 -1.28 -5.48 -3.08
N ALA A 195 -0.47 -6.54 -3.07
CA ALA A 195 -0.90 -7.87 -3.46
C ALA A 195 -1.99 -8.38 -2.49
N ALA A 196 -1.73 -8.32 -1.19
CA ALA A 196 -2.67 -8.70 -0.14
C ALA A 196 -3.99 -7.93 -0.26
N ALA A 197 -3.94 -6.60 -0.46
CA ALA A 197 -5.14 -5.78 -0.65
C ALA A 197 -5.95 -6.18 -1.89
N ALA A 198 -5.29 -6.53 -3.00
CA ALA A 198 -5.97 -7.05 -4.19
C ALA A 198 -6.67 -8.39 -3.94
N GLY A 199 -6.11 -9.23 -3.05
CA GLY A 199 -6.70 -10.48 -2.58
C GLY A 199 -7.74 -10.35 -1.45
N GLY A 200 -8.01 -9.13 -0.97
CA GLY A 200 -8.98 -8.87 0.09
C GLY A 200 -8.43 -8.88 1.51
N HIS A 201 -7.11 -8.90 1.70
CA HIS A 201 -6.46 -8.86 3.00
C HIS A 201 -5.93 -7.47 3.31
N ALA A 202 -6.40 -6.87 4.41
CA ALA A 202 -5.81 -5.66 4.95
C ALA A 202 -4.56 -6.04 5.76
N VAL A 203 -3.40 -5.50 5.37
CA VAL A 203 -2.14 -5.65 6.12
C VAL A 203 -1.51 -4.27 6.36
N PRO A 204 -0.81 -4.08 7.49
CA PRO A 204 -0.07 -2.85 7.75
C PRO A 204 0.97 -2.52 6.67
N ARG A 205 1.45 -1.27 6.66
CA ARG A 205 2.43 -0.79 5.66
C ARG A 205 3.83 -1.35 5.84
N ASP A 206 4.29 -1.44 7.08
CA ASP A 206 5.69 -1.74 7.41
C ASP A 206 5.88 -3.21 7.76
N ALA A 207 7.04 -3.76 7.40
CA ALA A 207 7.35 -5.18 7.60
C ALA A 207 7.28 -5.61 9.07
N ASP A 208 7.65 -4.75 10.02
CA ASP A 208 7.57 -5.04 11.46
C ASP A 208 6.11 -5.17 11.95
N MET A 209 5.23 -4.29 11.45
CA MET A 209 3.80 -4.36 11.74
C MET A 209 3.13 -5.53 11.03
N GLN A 210 3.51 -5.82 9.79
CA GLN A 210 3.05 -7.00 9.05
C GLN A 210 3.45 -8.28 9.78
N ALA A 211 4.70 -8.38 10.25
CA ALA A 211 5.15 -9.50 11.06
C ALA A 211 4.31 -9.65 12.34
N ALA A 212 3.88 -8.54 12.97
CA ALA A 212 3.07 -8.60 14.18
C ALA A 212 1.59 -9.00 13.93
N GLU A 213 0.99 -8.50 12.85
CA GLU A 213 -0.47 -8.43 12.69
C GLU A 213 -1.02 -9.18 11.46
N ALA A 214 -0.19 -9.50 10.45
CA ALA A 214 -0.68 -10.15 9.24
C ALA A 214 -0.99 -11.63 9.48
N GLY A 215 -2.15 -12.07 9.01
CA GLY A 215 -2.52 -13.49 8.92
C GLY A 215 -2.30 -14.31 10.20
N ASP A 216 -2.11 -15.60 10.01
CA ASP A 216 -1.85 -16.53 11.10
C ASP A 216 -0.35 -16.83 11.24
N PRO A 217 0.20 -16.91 12.46
CA PRO A 217 1.59 -17.32 12.67
C PRO A 217 1.82 -18.78 12.29
N ILE A 218 2.98 -19.05 11.68
CA ILE A 218 3.44 -20.39 11.29
C ILE A 218 4.63 -20.79 12.16
N ASP A 219 4.53 -21.97 12.79
CA ASP A 219 5.64 -22.57 13.54
C ASP A 219 6.68 -23.21 12.60
N TRP A 220 7.36 -22.36 11.82
CA TRP A 220 8.37 -22.77 10.85
C TRP A 220 9.61 -23.37 11.54
N ARG A 221 9.91 -22.98 12.79
CA ARG A 221 11.01 -23.53 13.60
C ARG A 221 10.68 -24.93 14.13
N GLY A 222 9.40 -25.21 14.39
CA GLY A 222 8.89 -26.53 14.76
C GLY A 222 8.75 -27.50 13.58
N GLY A 223 9.16 -27.10 12.37
CA GLY A 223 9.17 -27.96 11.18
C GLY A 223 7.93 -27.84 10.29
N ALA A 224 7.08 -26.83 10.49
CA ALA A 224 6.01 -26.55 9.54
C ALA A 224 6.61 -26.22 8.16
N ALA A 225 6.12 -26.90 7.13
CA ALA A 225 6.55 -26.64 5.76
C ALA A 225 6.01 -25.30 5.27
N LEU A 226 6.90 -24.53 4.64
CA LEU A 226 6.50 -23.30 3.94
C LEU A 226 5.70 -23.65 2.68
N ALA A 227 4.72 -22.81 2.37
CA ALA A 227 3.84 -22.97 1.23
C ALA A 227 3.58 -21.63 0.54
N ARG A 228 3.02 -21.71 -0.66
CA ARG A 228 2.57 -20.53 -1.42
C ARG A 228 1.66 -19.66 -0.55
N GLY A 229 1.98 -18.37 -0.48
CA GLY A 229 1.24 -17.39 0.32
C GLY A 229 1.74 -17.23 1.75
N ASP A 230 2.84 -17.89 2.13
CA ASP A 230 3.56 -17.57 3.36
C ASP A 230 4.40 -16.31 3.18
N LEU A 231 4.32 -15.43 4.17
CA LEU A 231 5.15 -14.25 4.31
C LEU A 231 6.32 -14.60 5.23
N VAL A 232 7.55 -14.38 4.77
CA VAL A 232 8.77 -14.61 5.55
C VAL A 232 9.39 -13.27 5.92
N PHE A 233 9.64 -13.07 7.21
CA PHE A 233 10.11 -11.80 7.76
C PHE A 233 11.53 -11.89 8.30
N TRP A 234 12.27 -10.81 8.10
CA TRP A 234 13.53 -10.49 8.78
C TRP A 234 13.39 -9.10 9.41
N GLU A 235 14.38 -8.68 10.20
CA GLU A 235 14.45 -7.29 10.64
C GLU A 235 14.49 -6.34 9.42
N GLY A 236 13.43 -5.56 9.24
CA GLY A 236 13.32 -4.58 8.15
C GLY A 236 13.03 -5.15 6.76
N HIS A 237 12.73 -6.45 6.61
CA HIS A 237 12.48 -7.06 5.30
C HIS A 237 11.36 -8.11 5.32
N VAL A 238 10.66 -8.26 4.20
CA VAL A 238 9.62 -9.28 3.99
C VAL A 238 9.63 -9.76 2.55
N GLY A 239 9.20 -11.00 2.32
CA GLY A 239 8.79 -11.45 1.00
C GLY A 239 7.76 -12.58 1.07
N ILE A 240 7.37 -13.08 -0.09
CA ILE A 240 6.26 -14.02 -0.27
C ILE A 240 6.82 -15.33 -0.84
N MET A 241 6.52 -16.44 -0.19
CA MET A 241 6.73 -17.77 -0.77
C MET A 241 5.75 -17.96 -1.93
N THR A 242 6.26 -18.20 -3.14
CA THR A 242 5.42 -18.48 -4.33
C THR A 242 5.23 -19.97 -4.55
N SER A 243 6.14 -20.78 -4.01
CA SER A 243 6.08 -22.24 -3.92
C SER A 243 6.75 -22.68 -2.60
N PRO A 244 6.86 -23.98 -2.28
CA PRO A 244 7.70 -24.44 -1.17
C PRO A 244 9.19 -24.09 -1.30
N GLU A 245 9.66 -23.81 -2.53
CA GLU A 245 11.08 -23.60 -2.84
C GLU A 245 11.39 -22.19 -3.34
N ASP A 246 10.40 -21.48 -3.88
CA ASP A 246 10.57 -20.18 -4.54
C ASP A 246 10.08 -19.01 -3.67
N PHE A 247 10.81 -17.91 -3.74
CA PHE A 247 10.58 -16.72 -2.93
C PHE A 247 10.59 -15.45 -3.79
N LEU A 248 9.57 -14.61 -3.61
CA LEU A 248 9.40 -13.34 -4.31
C LEU A 248 9.51 -12.17 -3.34
N HIS A 249 10.35 -11.19 -3.66
CA HIS A 249 10.50 -9.99 -2.84
C HIS A 249 10.98 -8.77 -3.65
N ALA A 250 10.56 -7.57 -3.25
CA ALA A 250 11.22 -6.33 -3.70
C ALA A 250 12.42 -6.07 -2.79
N ASN A 251 13.63 -5.99 -3.34
CA ASN A 251 14.83 -5.96 -2.52
C ASN A 251 15.93 -5.04 -3.09
N ALA A 252 16.78 -4.53 -2.19
CA ALA A 252 17.89 -3.65 -2.53
C ALA A 252 19.16 -4.38 -3.01
N HIS A 253 19.17 -5.72 -3.03
CA HIS A 253 20.29 -6.50 -3.58
C HIS A 253 20.21 -6.54 -5.11
N HIS A 254 19.05 -6.89 -5.64
CA HIS A 254 18.71 -6.91 -7.06
C HIS A 254 18.22 -5.55 -7.57
N MET A 255 17.86 -4.63 -6.67
CA MET A 255 17.22 -3.35 -6.97
C MET A 255 15.91 -3.50 -7.77
N ALA A 256 15.18 -4.61 -7.54
CA ALA A 256 13.94 -4.96 -8.21
C ALA A 256 13.08 -5.91 -7.37
N VAL A 257 11.85 -6.15 -7.83
CA VAL A 257 11.05 -7.32 -7.48
C VAL A 257 11.67 -8.53 -8.18
N GLU A 258 12.20 -9.46 -7.40
CA GLU A 258 12.91 -10.65 -7.89
C GLU A 258 12.27 -11.92 -7.35
N ALA A 259 12.27 -12.97 -8.16
CA ALA A 259 11.94 -14.33 -7.76
C ALA A 259 13.22 -15.19 -7.75
N GLU A 260 13.57 -15.78 -6.62
CA GLU A 260 14.77 -16.59 -6.46
C GLU A 260 14.50 -17.81 -5.55
N PRO A 261 15.37 -18.85 -5.57
CA PRO A 261 15.26 -19.96 -4.63
C PRO A 261 15.34 -19.47 -3.18
N PHE A 262 14.37 -19.85 -2.36
CA PHE A 262 14.28 -19.41 -0.96
C PHE A 262 15.53 -19.76 -0.15
N ALA A 263 16.11 -20.94 -0.39
CA ALA A 263 17.33 -21.37 0.28
C ALA A 263 18.50 -20.41 0.02
N GLU A 264 18.67 -19.97 -1.23
CA GLU A 264 19.72 -19.01 -1.62
C GLU A 264 19.46 -17.64 -1.00
N ALA A 265 18.21 -17.17 -1.06
CA ALA A 265 17.82 -15.89 -0.47
C ALA A 265 18.09 -15.85 1.05
N ARG A 266 17.66 -16.90 1.75
CA ARG A 266 17.84 -17.10 3.19
C ARG A 266 19.31 -17.11 3.56
N ASP A 267 20.12 -17.91 2.87
CA ASP A 267 21.53 -18.08 3.21
C ASP A 267 22.32 -16.78 2.94
N ARG A 268 22.00 -16.07 1.85
CA ARG A 268 22.59 -14.76 1.54
C ARG A 268 22.16 -13.68 2.54
N ILE A 269 20.88 -13.60 2.96
CA ILE A 269 20.42 -12.64 4.00
C ILE A 269 21.09 -12.95 5.34
N LYS A 270 21.21 -14.24 5.70
CA LYS A 270 21.90 -14.69 6.90
C LYS A 270 23.38 -14.32 6.91
N ALA A 271 24.07 -14.47 5.78
CA ALA A 271 25.46 -14.04 5.64
C ALA A 271 25.64 -12.52 5.85
N ALA A 272 24.59 -11.72 5.59
CA ALA A 272 24.56 -10.29 5.88
C ALA A 272 24.20 -9.95 7.35
N GLY A 273 23.96 -10.96 8.20
CA GLY A 273 23.73 -10.80 9.64
C GLY A 273 22.26 -10.78 10.08
N PHE A 274 21.32 -11.05 9.16
CA PHE A 274 19.88 -11.04 9.48
C PHE A 274 19.31 -12.46 9.51
N GLU A 275 18.53 -12.76 10.55
CA GLU A 275 17.85 -14.04 10.73
C GLU A 275 16.35 -13.90 10.54
N ILE A 276 15.68 -15.00 10.16
CA ILE A 276 14.21 -15.01 10.03
C ILE A 276 13.59 -14.78 11.41
N THR A 277 12.76 -13.75 11.51
CA THR A 277 12.12 -13.31 12.75
C THR A 277 10.74 -13.92 12.92
N ASP A 278 9.95 -13.99 11.85
CA ASP A 278 8.58 -14.50 11.87
C ASP A 278 8.20 -15.10 10.49
N VAL A 279 7.18 -15.97 10.48
CA VAL A 279 6.52 -16.44 9.28
C VAL A 279 5.01 -16.37 9.51
N ARG A 280 4.30 -15.70 8.60
CA ARG A 280 2.83 -15.54 8.66
C ARG A 280 2.18 -16.11 7.40
N ARG A 281 0.95 -16.61 7.50
CA ARG A 281 0.18 -17.08 6.35
C ARG A 281 -1.06 -16.23 6.14
N LEU A 282 -1.21 -15.68 4.93
CA LEU A 282 -2.46 -15.11 4.47
C LEU A 282 -3.28 -16.20 3.75
N PRO A 283 -4.57 -16.39 4.07
CA PRO A 283 -5.37 -17.41 3.43
C PRO A 283 -5.63 -17.05 1.97
N LEU A 284 -5.47 -18.00 1.05
CA LEU A 284 -5.89 -17.80 -0.35
C LEU A 284 -7.42 -17.79 -0.44
N THR A 285 -7.97 -16.84 -1.19
CA THR A 285 -9.42 -16.73 -1.39
C THR A 285 -9.88 -17.87 -2.30
N ARG A 286 -10.48 -18.91 -1.72
CA ARG A 286 -11.12 -19.99 -2.49
C ARG A 286 -12.47 -19.49 -3.00
N HIS A 287 -12.63 -19.36 -4.32
CA HIS A 287 -13.97 -19.34 -4.88
C HIS A 287 -14.54 -20.76 -4.80
N GLY A 288 -15.62 -20.91 -4.05
CA GLY A 288 -16.44 -22.13 -4.04
C GLY A 288 -17.28 -22.27 -5.29
#